data_AF-F3GKX5-F1
#
_entry.id   AF-F3GKX5-F1
#
_cell.length_a   1.000
_cell.length_b   1.000
_cell.length_c   1.000
_cell.angle_alpha   90.00
_cell.angle_beta   90.00
_cell.angle_gamma   90.00
#
_symmetry.space_group_name_H-M   'P 1'
#
loop_
_entity.id
_entity.type
_entity.pdbx_description
1 polymer ?
#
loop_
_entity_poly.entity_id
_entity_poly.type
_entity_poly.pdbx_seq_one_letter_code
_entity_poly.pdbx_strand_id
1 'polypeptide(L)'
;MTTVRTRIAPSPTGDPHVGTAYIALFNYCFAKQHGGEFILRIEDTDQLRSTRESEQQIFDALRWLGIDWSEGPDVGGPHGPYRQSERGDIYKKYAQQLVDMGHAFPCFCTAEELDQMRAEQQAKGETPRYDGRALLLTKEEVQRRL
;
A
#
# COMPACT_ATOMS: atom_id res chain seq x y z
N MET A 1 -10.36 -27.17 -7.58
CA MET A 1 -8.97 -26.65 -7.60
C MET A 1 -9.04 -25.15 -7.38
N THR A 2 -8.13 -24.58 -6.59
CA THR A 2 -8.08 -23.13 -6.36
C THR A 2 -7.46 -22.46 -7.58
N THR A 3 -8.12 -21.47 -8.16
CA THR A 3 -7.56 -20.67 -9.26
C THR A 3 -6.36 -19.86 -8.76
N VAL A 4 -5.22 -19.96 -9.45
CA VAL A 4 -4.03 -19.16 -9.14
C VAL A 4 -4.32 -17.70 -9.47
N ARG A 5 -4.04 -16.79 -8.53
CA ARG A 5 -4.23 -15.35 -8.70
C ARG A 5 -2.98 -14.62 -8.25
N THR A 6 -2.33 -13.91 -9.18
CA THR A 6 -1.15 -13.09 -8.89
C THR A 6 -1.46 -11.61 -9.12
N ARG A 7 -0.65 -10.70 -8.58
CA ARG A 7 -0.80 -9.27 -8.85
C ARG A 7 0.52 -8.55 -9.04
N ILE A 8 0.54 -7.56 -9.91
CA ILE A 8 1.49 -6.45 -9.84
C ILE A 8 0.83 -5.27 -9.12
N ALA A 9 1.61 -4.58 -8.29
CA ALA A 9 1.12 -3.54 -7.40
C ALA A 9 2.03 -2.30 -7.44
N PRO A 10 2.10 -1.57 -8.58
CA PRO A 10 2.95 -0.40 -8.70
C PRO A 10 2.32 0.84 -8.05
N SER A 11 3.17 1.69 -7.46
CA SER A 11 2.80 3.04 -7.02
C SER A 11 3.06 4.04 -8.16
N PRO A 12 2.10 4.91 -8.52
CA PRO A 12 2.23 5.83 -9.64
C PRO A 12 3.01 7.09 -9.25
N THR A 13 4.24 6.93 -8.76
CA THR A 13 5.07 8.00 -8.19
C THR A 13 6.22 8.46 -9.10
N GLY A 14 6.13 8.17 -10.39
CA GLY A 14 7.16 8.45 -11.39
C GLY A 14 7.18 7.41 -12.51
N ASP A 15 8.25 7.41 -13.29
CA ASP A 15 8.38 6.55 -14.46
C ASP A 15 8.42 5.06 -14.08
N PRO A 16 7.76 4.17 -14.86
CA PRO A 16 7.84 2.74 -14.65
C PRO A 16 9.29 2.21 -14.72
N HIS A 17 9.76 1.62 -13.62
CA HIS A 17 11.10 1.05 -13.56
C HIS A 17 11.16 -0.38 -14.10
N VAL A 18 12.34 -0.78 -14.60
CA VAL A 18 12.62 -2.14 -15.10
C VAL A 18 12.30 -3.23 -14.06
N GLY A 19 12.49 -2.94 -12.78
CA GLY A 19 12.12 -3.88 -11.70
C GLY A 19 10.62 -4.19 -11.66
N THR A 20 9.76 -3.22 -11.92
CA THR A 20 8.29 -3.41 -12.01
C THR A 20 7.95 -4.32 -13.19
N ALA A 21 8.55 -4.07 -14.36
CA ALA A 21 8.37 -4.91 -15.54
C ALA A 21 8.82 -6.35 -15.30
N TYR A 22 9.98 -6.53 -14.66
CA TYR A 22 10.51 -7.86 -14.32
C TYR A 22 9.55 -8.65 -13.43
N ILE A 23 9.08 -8.06 -12.33
CA ILE A 23 8.14 -8.75 -11.42
C ILE A 23 6.76 -8.95 -12.07
N ALA A 24 6.30 -8.00 -12.89
CA ALA A 24 5.04 -8.15 -13.64
C ALA A 24 5.11 -9.37 -14.57
N LEU A 25 6.21 -9.53 -15.31
CA LEU A 25 6.40 -10.67 -16.22
C LEU A 25 6.39 -12.00 -15.47
N PHE A 26 7.09 -12.11 -14.34
CA PHE A 26 7.09 -13.34 -13.52
C PHE A 26 5.70 -13.70 -13.02
N ASN A 27 4.98 -12.73 -12.45
CA ASN A 27 3.64 -12.94 -11.93
C ASN A 27 2.64 -13.30 -13.04
N TYR A 28 2.77 -12.66 -14.20
CA TYR A 28 1.95 -12.93 -15.39
C TYR A 28 2.20 -14.34 -15.93
N CYS A 29 3.46 -14.71 -16.16
CA CYS A 29 3.83 -16.05 -16.62
C CYS A 29 3.38 -17.13 -15.65
N PHE A 30 3.55 -16.92 -14.34
CA PHE A 30 3.12 -17.88 -13.32
C PHE A 30 1.60 -18.09 -13.34
N ALA A 31 0.82 -17.01 -13.43
CA ALA A 31 -0.63 -17.12 -13.56
C ALA A 31 -1.02 -17.85 -14.84
N LYS A 32 -0.46 -17.46 -16.00
CA LYS A 32 -0.76 -18.09 -17.30
C LYS A 32 -0.41 -19.57 -17.32
N GLN A 33 0.74 -19.97 -16.79
CA GLN A 33 1.18 -21.37 -16.72
C GLN A 33 0.17 -22.24 -15.94
N HIS A 34 -0.53 -21.68 -14.97
CA HIS A 34 -1.50 -22.39 -14.14
C HIS A 34 -2.96 -22.15 -14.56
N GLY A 35 -3.21 -21.53 -15.72
CA GLY A 35 -4.56 -21.16 -16.15
C GLY A 35 -5.26 -20.19 -15.19
N GLY A 36 -4.48 -19.39 -14.47
CA GLY A 36 -4.93 -18.44 -13.46
C GLY A 36 -5.08 -17.01 -14.00
N GLU A 37 -5.23 -16.08 -13.06
CA GLU A 37 -5.52 -14.66 -13.33
C GLU A 37 -4.38 -13.77 -12.85
N PHE A 38 -4.05 -12.77 -13.67
CA PHE A 38 -3.08 -11.74 -13.35
C PHE A 38 -3.81 -10.42 -13.13
N ILE A 39 -3.59 -9.78 -11.97
CA ILE A 39 -4.30 -8.58 -11.53
C ILE A 39 -3.36 -7.36 -11.52
N LEU A 40 -3.84 -6.22 -11.99
CA LEU A 40 -3.20 -4.92 -11.79
C LEU A 40 -3.91 -4.17 -10.65
N ARG A 41 -3.15 -3.75 -9.64
CA ARG A 41 -3.67 -2.88 -8.57
C ARG A 41 -2.76 -1.67 -8.39
N ILE A 42 -3.32 -0.48 -8.42
CA ILE A 42 -2.57 0.78 -8.27
C ILE A 42 -2.44 1.11 -6.78
N GLU A 43 -1.21 1.25 -6.31
CA GLU A 43 -0.85 1.56 -4.92
C GLU A 43 -0.62 3.08 -4.77
N ASP A 44 -1.70 3.85 -4.95
CA ASP A 44 -1.74 5.32 -4.94
C ASP A 44 -2.09 5.93 -3.57
N THR A 45 -1.72 5.27 -2.47
CA THR A 45 -2.05 5.77 -1.12
C THR A 45 -1.29 7.05 -0.75
N ASP A 46 -0.14 7.29 -1.38
CA ASP A 46 0.60 8.55 -1.24
C ASP A 46 0.11 9.55 -2.29
N GLN A 47 -0.91 10.32 -1.95
CA GLN A 47 -1.55 11.27 -2.86
C GLN A 47 -0.63 12.42 -3.29
N LEU A 48 0.40 12.76 -2.51
CA LEU A 48 1.34 13.84 -2.85
C LEU A 48 2.30 13.42 -3.96
N ARG A 49 2.65 12.14 -4.00
CA ARG A 49 3.56 11.59 -5.02
C ARG A 49 2.82 10.92 -6.17
N SER A 50 1.55 10.55 -6.01
CA SER A 50 0.78 9.81 -7.00
C SER A 50 0.18 10.72 -8.06
N THR A 51 0.44 10.46 -9.35
CA THR A 51 -0.17 11.22 -10.45
C THR A 51 -0.92 10.33 -11.43
N ARG A 52 -1.95 10.88 -12.08
CA ARG A 52 -2.68 10.19 -13.16
C ARG A 52 -1.79 9.93 -14.39
N GLU A 53 -0.82 10.80 -14.63
CA GLU A 53 0.15 10.62 -15.71
C GLU A 53 1.04 9.41 -15.46
N SER A 54 1.61 9.26 -14.26
CA SER A 54 2.40 8.08 -13.89
C SER A 54 1.55 6.80 -13.89
N GLU A 55 0.27 6.88 -13.50
CA GLU A 55 -0.66 5.75 -13.63
C GLU A 55 -0.84 5.33 -15.11
N GLN A 56 -1.03 6.30 -16.01
CA GLN A 56 -1.17 6.02 -17.44
C GLN A 56 0.12 5.41 -18.02
N GLN A 57 1.28 5.92 -17.64
CA GLN A 57 2.58 5.36 -18.06
C GLN A 57 2.74 3.90 -17.61
N ILE A 58 2.24 3.52 -16.43
CA ILE A 58 2.23 2.12 -15.97
C ILE A 58 1.39 1.26 -16.93
N PHE A 59 0.18 1.71 -17.30
CA PHE A 59 -0.68 0.97 -18.22
C PHE A 59 -0.02 0.79 -19.59
N ASP A 60 0.56 1.87 -20.12
CA ASP A 60 1.19 1.88 -21.44
C ASP A 60 2.44 0.98 -21.46
N ALA A 61 3.27 1.04 -20.42
CA ALA A 61 4.47 0.21 -20.32
C ALA A 61 4.14 -1.29 -20.24
N LEU A 62 3.14 -1.67 -19.44
CA LEU A 62 2.73 -3.08 -19.33
C LEU A 62 2.13 -3.60 -20.64
N ARG A 63 1.28 -2.81 -21.31
CA ARG A 63 0.72 -3.17 -22.62
C ARG A 63 1.77 -3.24 -23.71
N TRP A 64 2.75 -2.33 -23.71
CA TRP A 64 3.87 -2.37 -24.64
C TRP A 64 4.69 -3.67 -24.51
N LEU A 65 4.79 -4.22 -23.30
CA LEU A 65 5.40 -5.52 -23.03
C LEU A 65 4.51 -6.72 -23.37
N GLY A 66 3.27 -6.50 -23.84
CA GLY A 66 2.30 -7.56 -24.11
C GLY A 66 1.72 -8.20 -22.84
N ILE A 67 1.73 -7.48 -21.72
CA ILE A 67 1.20 -7.94 -20.43
C ILE A 67 -0.17 -7.32 -20.20
N ASP A 68 -1.22 -8.11 -20.43
CA ASP A 68 -2.59 -7.76 -20.08
C ASP A 68 -2.99 -8.36 -18.73
N TRP A 69 -3.93 -7.71 -18.04
CA TRP A 69 -4.47 -8.15 -16.76
C TRP A 69 -5.94 -8.56 -16.89
N SER A 70 -6.31 -9.59 -16.12
CA SER A 70 -7.68 -10.10 -16.00
C SER A 70 -8.57 -9.17 -15.16
N GLU A 71 -7.96 -8.47 -14.22
CA GLU A 71 -8.62 -7.51 -13.34
C GLU A 71 -7.74 -6.27 -13.16
N GLY A 72 -8.36 -5.10 -13.12
CA GLY A 72 -7.62 -3.85 -12.96
C GLY A 72 -8.49 -2.60 -12.95
N PRO A 73 -7.89 -1.41 -12.80
CA PRO A 73 -8.63 -0.16 -12.62
C PRO A 73 -9.49 0.24 -13.83
N ASP A 74 -9.12 -0.22 -15.02
CA ASP A 74 -9.73 0.10 -16.30
C ASP A 74 -10.63 -1.02 -16.85
N VAL A 75 -10.28 -2.28 -16.59
CA VAL A 75 -11.07 -3.46 -17.01
C VAL A 75 -12.07 -3.94 -15.96
N GLY A 76 -11.96 -3.46 -14.72
CA GLY A 76 -12.82 -3.85 -13.60
C GLY A 76 -12.52 -5.25 -13.08
N GLY A 77 -13.52 -5.87 -12.45
CA GLY A 77 -13.44 -7.21 -11.87
C GLY A 77 -14.11 -7.30 -10.49
N PRO A 78 -14.29 -8.52 -9.96
CA PRO A 78 -15.08 -8.78 -8.76
C PRO A 78 -14.52 -8.19 -7.45
N HIS A 79 -13.24 -7.83 -7.42
CA HIS A 79 -12.56 -7.31 -6.23
C HIS A 79 -12.23 -5.81 -6.31
N GLY A 80 -12.84 -5.11 -7.26
CA GLY A 80 -12.74 -3.66 -7.36
C GLY A 80 -13.18 -2.95 -6.07
N PRO A 81 -12.78 -1.69 -5.87
CA PRO A 81 -11.94 -0.88 -6.77
C PRO A 81 -10.46 -1.32 -6.77
N TYR A 82 -9.74 -1.14 -7.89
CA TYR A 82 -8.32 -1.54 -8.03
C TYR A 82 -7.33 -0.39 -7.86
N ARG A 83 -7.80 0.81 -7.48
CA ARG A 83 -6.94 1.86 -6.92
C ARG A 83 -7.09 1.85 -5.41
N GLN A 84 -5.99 1.94 -4.68
CA GLN A 84 -6.05 1.90 -3.22
C GLN A 84 -6.68 3.17 -2.64
N SER A 85 -6.49 4.33 -3.27
CA SER A 85 -7.15 5.58 -2.88
C SER A 85 -8.68 5.47 -2.81
N GLU A 86 -9.28 4.59 -3.60
CA GLU A 86 -10.73 4.34 -3.67
C GLU A 86 -11.22 3.32 -2.62
N ARG A 87 -10.33 2.81 -1.74
CA ARG A 87 -10.63 1.70 -0.81
C ARG A 87 -10.62 2.11 0.67
N GLY A 88 -10.72 3.40 0.97
CA GLY A 88 -10.62 3.96 2.33
C GLY A 88 -11.52 3.27 3.37
N ASP A 89 -12.77 2.97 3.03
CA ASP A 89 -13.71 2.31 3.96
C ASP A 89 -13.26 0.91 4.37
N ILE A 90 -12.65 0.17 3.44
CA ILE A 90 -12.12 -1.18 3.69
C ILE A 90 -10.99 -1.07 4.71
N TYR A 91 -10.06 -0.14 4.50
CA TYR A 91 -8.91 0.05 5.39
C TYR A 91 -9.34 0.53 6.77
N LYS A 92 -10.26 1.49 6.84
CA LYS A 92 -10.80 2.00 8.12
C LYS A 92 -11.43 0.88 8.94
N LYS A 93 -12.21 0.01 8.31
CA LYS A 93 -12.82 -1.17 8.96
C LYS A 93 -11.77 -2.08 9.57
N TYR A 94 -10.76 -2.49 8.79
CA TYR A 94 -9.75 -3.43 9.28
C TYR A 94 -8.77 -2.79 10.27
N ALA A 95 -8.44 -1.51 10.11
CA ALA A 95 -7.65 -0.76 11.08
C ALA A 95 -8.36 -0.70 12.43
N GLN A 96 -9.67 -0.39 12.45
CA GLN A 96 -10.46 -0.41 13.68
C GLN A 96 -10.51 -1.81 14.29
N GLN A 97 -10.71 -2.86 13.48
CA GLN A 97 -10.69 -4.23 13.96
C GLN A 97 -9.35 -4.57 14.65
N LEU A 98 -8.21 -4.13 14.09
CA LEU A 98 -6.89 -4.33 14.70
C LEU A 98 -6.75 -3.59 16.04
N VAL A 99 -7.29 -2.38 16.14
CA VAL A 99 -7.33 -1.62 17.41
C VAL A 99 -8.19 -2.35 18.44
N ASP A 100 -9.38 -2.80 18.05
CA ASP A 100 -10.31 -3.51 18.94
C ASP A 100 -9.73 -4.85 19.45
N MET A 101 -8.96 -5.54 18.61
CA MET A 101 -8.24 -6.77 18.97
C MET A 101 -6.95 -6.54 19.77
N GLY A 102 -6.57 -5.28 20.02
CA GLY A 102 -5.32 -4.94 20.73
C GLY A 102 -4.04 -5.18 19.90
N HIS A 103 -4.15 -5.30 18.58
CA HIS A 103 -3.02 -5.42 17.66
C HIS A 103 -2.55 -4.08 17.10
N ALA A 104 -3.29 -3.00 17.35
CA ALA A 104 -2.93 -1.63 17.01
C ALA A 104 -3.39 -0.67 18.12
N PHE A 105 -2.84 0.54 18.11
CA PHE A 105 -3.21 1.60 19.05
C PHE A 105 -3.19 2.97 18.33
N PRO A 106 -4.04 3.93 18.73
CA PRO A 106 -3.99 5.27 18.19
C PRO A 106 -2.73 6.00 18.67
N CYS A 107 -2.09 6.72 17.76
CA CYS A 107 -0.95 7.58 18.05
C CYS A 107 -1.37 9.04 17.84
N PHE A 108 -1.07 9.88 18.83
CA PHE A 108 -1.39 11.31 18.81
C PHE A 108 -0.13 12.18 18.67
N CYS A 109 1.00 11.57 18.31
CA CYS A 109 2.26 12.30 18.18
C CYS A 109 2.22 13.24 16.98
N THR A 110 2.71 14.46 17.16
CA THR A 110 2.85 15.40 16.04
C THR A 110 4.09 15.08 15.20
N ALA A 111 4.16 15.63 13.99
CA ALA A 111 5.34 15.47 13.14
C ALA A 111 6.60 16.02 13.83
N GLU A 112 6.48 17.18 14.50
CA GLU A 112 7.56 17.82 15.25
C GLU A 112 8.05 16.96 16.42
N GLU A 113 7.13 16.34 17.18
CA GLU A 113 7.50 15.42 18.26
C GLU A 113 8.26 14.19 17.73
N LEU A 114 7.87 13.68 16.56
CA LEU A 114 8.54 12.55 15.91
C LEU A 114 9.90 12.95 15.31
N ASP A 115 10.03 14.17 14.78
CA ASP A 115 11.31 14.71 14.29
C ASP A 115 12.30 14.91 15.45
N GLN A 116 11.83 15.48 16.57
CA GLN A 116 12.64 15.65 17.77
C GLN A 116 13.11 14.28 18.32
N MET A 117 12.20 13.32 18.44
CA MET A 117 12.52 11.96 18.87
C MET A 117 13.61 11.33 17.99
N ARG A 118 13.51 11.48 16.66
CA ARG A 118 14.51 10.99 15.71
C ARG A 118 15.86 11.69 15.91
N ALA A 119 15.87 13.01 16.06
CA ALA A 119 17.09 13.78 16.28
C ALA A 119 17.80 13.37 17.60
N GLU A 120 17.04 13.14 18.67
CA GLU A 120 17.57 12.68 19.96
C GLU A 120 18.19 11.29 19.87
N GLN A 121 17.55 10.35 19.17
CA GLN A 121 18.10 9.01 18.92
C GLN A 121 19.40 9.10 18.09
N GLN A 122 19.42 9.91 17.03
CA GLN A 122 20.61 10.11 16.20
C GLN A 122 21.76 10.72 17.00
N ALA A 123 21.50 11.73 17.84
CA ALA A 123 22.51 12.36 18.69
C ALA A 123 23.14 11.37 19.68
N LYS A 124 22.41 10.32 20.07
CA LYS A 124 22.89 9.22 20.92
C LYS A 124 23.58 8.10 20.12
N GLY A 125 23.64 8.18 18.79
CA GLY A 125 24.16 7.12 17.94
C GLY A 125 23.23 5.90 17.81
N GLU A 126 21.96 6.05 18.16
CA GLU A 126 20.94 4.99 18.07
C GLU A 126 20.30 4.96 16.68
N THR A 127 19.77 3.80 16.27
CA THR A 127 18.95 3.70 15.05
C THR A 127 17.58 4.34 15.29
N PRO A 128 17.16 5.31 14.46
CA PRO A 128 15.89 5.99 14.66
C PRO A 128 14.69 5.04 14.52
N ARG A 129 13.81 5.03 15.52
CA ARG A 129 12.58 4.23 15.53
C ARG A 129 11.52 4.86 16.41
N TYR A 130 10.25 4.58 16.13
CA TYR A 130 9.17 4.95 17.04
C TYR A 130 9.36 4.27 18.40
N ASP A 131 9.22 5.02 19.47
CA ASP A 131 9.47 4.57 20.85
C ASP A 131 8.26 3.89 21.50
N GLY A 132 7.13 3.86 20.81
CA GLY A 132 5.91 3.24 21.33
C GLY A 132 5.21 4.05 22.42
N ARG A 133 5.54 5.35 22.61
CA ARG A 133 4.97 6.14 23.72
C ARG A 133 3.45 6.14 23.79
N ALA A 134 2.76 6.09 22.64
CA ALA A 134 1.29 6.07 22.62
C ALA A 134 0.69 4.71 23.02
N LEU A 135 1.47 3.62 23.04
CA LEU A 135 1.05 2.32 23.56
C LEU A 135 0.82 2.36 25.09
N LEU A 136 1.47 3.30 25.78
CA LEU A 136 1.41 3.44 27.24
C LEU A 136 0.22 4.31 27.71
N LEU A 137 -0.54 4.89 26.79
CA LEU A 137 -1.71 5.71 27.13
C LEU A 137 -2.82 4.84 27.71
N THR A 138 -3.49 5.32 28.75
CA THR A 138 -4.68 4.65 29.26
C THR A 138 -5.85 4.80 28.30
N LYS A 139 -6.86 3.94 28.45
CA LYS A 139 -8.09 4.02 27.65
C LYS A 139 -8.78 5.37 27.82
N GLU A 140 -8.76 5.94 29.02
CA GLU A 140 -9.33 7.24 29.33
C GLU A 140 -8.60 8.37 28.59
N GLU A 141 -7.27 8.30 28.52
CA GLU A 141 -6.46 9.29 27.82
C GLU A 141 -6.63 9.23 26.31
N VAL A 142 -6.72 8.02 25.75
CA VAL A 142 -7.07 7.80 24.35
C VAL A 142 -8.45 8.38 24.05
N GLN A 143 -9.46 8.04 24.86
CA GLN A 143 -10.85 8.49 24.64
C GLN A 143 -11.00 10.02 24.72
N ARG A 144 -10.18 10.69 25.53
CA ARG A 144 -10.17 12.16 25.62
C ARG A 144 -9.56 12.83 24.38
N ARG A 145 -8.69 12.13 23.64
CA ARG A 145 -7.95 12.67 22.48
C ARG A 145 -8.53 12.26 21.12
N LEU A 146 -9.39 11.24 21.08
CA LEU A 146 -10.20 10.88 19.91
C LEU A 146 -11.32 11.89 19.68
#